data_AF-A0A9Y2D7W3-F1
#
_entry.id   AF-A0A9Y2D7W3-F1
#
_cell.length_a   1.000
_cell.length_b   1.000
_cell.length_c   1.000
_cell.angle_alpha   90.00
_cell.angle_beta   90.00
_cell.angle_gamma   90.00
#
_symmetry.space_group_name_H-M   'P 1'
#
loop_
_entity.id
_entity.type
_entity.pdbx_description
1 polymer ?
#
loop_
_entity_poly.entity_id
_entity_poly.type
_entity_poly.pdbx_seq_one_letter_code
_entity_poly.pdbx_strand_id
1 'polypeptide(L)'
;MRVAIALAGIALLVGCESTPTLPPVIDNQPPVVVCAIPAGMTEREAEPAKPLGDYSQRDVGSYITALHQWGSRGWLRLARVDQRSQECQARALAPNP
;
A
#
# COMPACT_ATOMS: atom_id res chain seq x y z
N MET A 1 -40.08 -40.37 21.84
CA MET A 1 -38.66 -39.94 21.91
C MET A 1 -37.90 -40.09 20.59
N ARG A 2 -38.04 -41.20 19.85
CA ARG A 2 -37.33 -41.43 18.56
C ARG A 2 -37.68 -40.43 17.44
N VAL A 3 -38.92 -39.96 17.37
CA VAL A 3 -39.40 -39.00 16.35
C VAL A 3 -38.85 -37.59 16.58
N ALA A 4 -38.71 -37.17 17.85
CA ALA A 4 -38.15 -35.86 18.20
C ALA A 4 -36.65 -35.77 17.86
N ILE A 5 -35.91 -36.88 18.02
CA ILE A 5 -34.49 -36.96 17.66
C ILE A 5 -34.31 -36.92 16.14
N ALA A 6 -35.21 -37.56 15.38
CA ALA A 6 -35.19 -37.52 13.92
C ALA A 6 -35.47 -36.11 13.36
N LEU A 7 -36.41 -35.37 13.95
CA LEU A 7 -36.72 -33.99 13.56
C LEU A 7 -35.59 -33.01 13.87
N ALA A 8 -34.91 -33.18 15.02
CA ALA A 8 -33.74 -32.37 15.36
C ALA A 8 -32.56 -32.63 14.41
N GLY A 9 -32.36 -33.87 13.97
CA GLY A 9 -31.32 -34.23 12.99
C GLY A 9 -31.54 -33.62 11.61
N ILE A 10 -32.80 -33.55 11.14
CA ILE A 10 -33.14 -32.95 9.84
C ILE A 10 -32.93 -31.43 9.86
N ALA A 11 -33.26 -30.75 10.96
CA ALA A 11 -33.07 -29.30 11.10
C ALA A 11 -31.59 -28.88 11.09
N LEU A 12 -30.68 -29.76 11.53
CA LEU A 12 -29.23 -29.50 11.54
C LEU A 12 -28.57 -29.71 10.16
N LEU A 13 -29.20 -30.44 9.24
CA LEU A 13 -28.63 -30.76 7.92
C LEU A 13 -28.95 -29.72 6.84
N VAL A 14 -29.92 -28.81 7.06
CA VAL A 14 -30.29 -27.76 6.09
C VAL A 14 -29.33 -26.56 6.09
N GLY A 15 -28.32 -26.56 6.95
CA GLY A 15 -27.36 -25.46 7.11
C GLY A 15 -26.11 -25.50 6.21
N CYS A 16 -25.92 -26.54 5.38
CA CYS A 16 -24.67 -26.74 4.62
C CYS A 16 -24.76 -26.45 3.12
N GLU A 17 -25.92 -26.11 2.56
CA GLU A 17 -26.03 -25.56 1.19
C GLU A 17 -26.17 -24.04 1.21
N SER A 18 -25.30 -23.35 1.95
CA SER A 18 -25.08 -21.93 1.73
C SER A 18 -24.08 -21.77 0.58
N THR A 19 -24.54 -21.95 -0.66
CA THR A 19 -23.81 -21.42 -1.82
C THR A 19 -23.62 -19.92 -1.58
N PRO A 20 -22.39 -19.41 -1.52
CA PRO A 20 -22.16 -17.98 -1.34
C PRO A 20 -22.83 -17.26 -2.51
N THR A 21 -23.88 -16.50 -2.24
CA THR A 21 -24.43 -15.58 -3.24
C THR A 21 -23.31 -14.62 -3.59
N LEU A 22 -22.82 -14.68 -4.83
CA LEU A 22 -21.89 -13.68 -5.33
C LEU A 22 -22.55 -12.31 -5.09
N PRO A 23 -21.88 -11.38 -4.40
CA PRO A 23 -22.42 -10.04 -4.24
C PRO A 23 -22.77 -9.49 -5.63
N PRO A 24 -23.87 -8.75 -5.76
CA PRO A 24 -24.29 -8.22 -7.05
C PRO A 24 -23.13 -7.42 -7.65
N VAL A 25 -22.77 -7.71 -8.90
CA VAL A 25 -21.84 -6.88 -9.67
C VAL A 25 -22.49 -5.51 -9.78
N ILE A 26 -21.90 -4.52 -9.11
CA ILE A 26 -22.37 -3.15 -9.21
C ILE A 26 -21.74 -2.59 -10.49
N ASP A 27 -22.52 -2.53 -11.58
CA ASP A 27 -22.11 -2.00 -12.90
C ASP A 27 -21.60 -0.54 -12.87
N ASN A 28 -21.73 0.14 -11.73
CA ASN A 28 -21.26 1.52 -11.51
C ASN A 28 -20.00 1.60 -10.64
N GLN A 29 -19.21 0.52 -10.52
CA GLN A 29 -17.93 0.62 -9.83
C GLN A 29 -16.98 1.53 -10.63
N PRO A 30 -16.43 2.59 -10.00
CA PRO A 30 -15.49 3.46 -10.69
C PRO A 30 -14.28 2.63 -11.14
N PRO A 31 -13.71 2.94 -12.33
CA PRO A 31 -12.58 2.19 -12.85
C PRO A 31 -11.42 2.21 -11.85
N VAL A 32 -10.83 1.04 -11.61
CA VAL A 32 -9.62 0.94 -10.77
C VAL A 32 -8.47 1.60 -11.53
N VAL A 33 -8.01 2.75 -11.03
CA VAL A 33 -6.87 3.47 -11.62
C VAL A 33 -5.58 2.98 -10.97
N VAL A 34 -4.74 2.28 -11.73
CA VAL A 34 -3.41 1.86 -11.26
C VAL A 34 -2.36 2.88 -11.72
N CYS A 35 -1.97 3.76 -10.81
CA CYS A 35 -0.93 4.76 -11.05
C CYS A 35 0.46 4.21 -10.73
N ALA A 36 1.01 3.41 -11.64
CA ALA A 36 2.36 2.87 -11.47
C ALA A 36 3.41 4.01 -11.39
N ILE A 37 4.28 3.93 -10.38
CA ILE A 37 5.38 4.87 -10.22
C ILE A 37 6.58 4.39 -11.06
N PRO A 38 7.18 5.25 -11.90
CA PRO A 38 8.36 4.88 -12.67
C PRO A 38 9.51 4.44 -11.77
N ALA A 39 10.25 3.39 -12.17
CA ALA A 39 11.35 2.84 -11.38
C ALA A 39 12.39 3.91 -10.98
N GLY A 40 12.71 4.84 -11.89
CA GLY A 40 13.66 5.94 -11.66
C GLY A 40 13.25 6.93 -10.57
N MET A 41 11.97 6.96 -10.16
CA MET A 41 11.51 7.79 -9.04
C MET A 41 11.65 7.11 -7.68
N THR A 42 11.81 5.78 -7.67
CA THR A 42 11.92 4.94 -6.47
C THR A 42 13.33 4.41 -6.23
N GLU A 43 14.30 4.84 -7.05
CA GLU A 43 15.69 4.44 -6.91
C GLU A 43 16.22 4.81 -5.51
N ARG A 44 16.84 3.82 -4.87
CA ARG A 44 17.40 3.98 -3.54
C ARG A 44 18.75 4.69 -3.63
N GLU A 45 18.83 5.87 -3.05
CA GLU A 45 20.12 6.52 -2.79
C GLU A 45 20.80 5.85 -1.60
N ALA A 46 22.08 5.55 -1.74
CA ALA A 46 22.89 5.02 -0.66
C ALA A 46 22.89 5.98 0.53
N GLU A 47 22.66 5.44 1.73
CA GLU A 47 22.79 6.20 2.98
C GLU A 47 24.27 6.54 3.23
N PRO A 48 24.58 7.72 3.81
CA PRO A 48 25.93 8.03 4.25
C PRO A 48 26.48 6.96 5.19
N ALA A 49 27.75 6.59 5.03
CA ALA A 49 28.39 5.62 5.91
C ALA A 49 28.56 6.21 7.32
N LYS A 50 28.19 5.41 8.32
CA LYS A 50 28.45 5.74 9.73
C LYS A 50 29.95 5.73 10.00
N PRO A 51 30.49 6.66 10.81
CA PRO A 51 31.87 6.54 11.27
C PRO A 51 32.03 5.28 12.14
N LEU A 52 33.13 4.55 11.94
CA LEU A 52 33.43 3.28 12.62
C LEU A 52 34.82 3.35 13.25
N GLY A 53 35.05 2.58 14.32
CA GLY A 53 36.33 2.54 15.04
C GLY A 53 36.55 3.77 15.93
N ASP A 54 37.79 4.24 16.00
CA ASP A 54 38.15 5.45 16.74
C ASP A 54 37.77 6.69 15.92
N TYR A 55 36.54 7.17 16.13
CA TYR A 55 36.02 8.37 15.47
C TYR A 55 36.06 9.59 16.40
N SER A 56 36.24 10.78 15.80
CA SER A 56 36.21 12.05 16.50
C SER A 56 34.82 12.70 16.49
N GLN A 57 34.63 13.74 17.30
CA GLN A 57 33.42 14.56 17.26
C GLN A 57 33.22 15.26 15.90
N ARG A 58 34.32 15.57 15.18
CA ARG A 58 34.23 16.13 13.83
C ARG A 58 33.63 15.12 12.86
N ASP A 59 34.02 13.85 12.95
CA ASP A 59 33.49 12.80 12.07
C ASP A 59 32.00 12.58 12.28
N VAL A 60 31.55 12.64 13.54
CA VAL A 60 30.12 12.62 13.89
C VAL A 60 29.39 13.82 13.29
N GLY A 61 29.94 15.03 13.41
CA GLY A 61 29.33 16.25 12.85
C GLY A 61 29.19 16.21 11.32
N SER A 62 30.21 15.70 10.63
CA SER A 62 30.17 15.46 9.19
C SER A 62 29.14 14.42 8.80
N TYR A 63 29.08 13.30 9.52
CA TYR A 63 28.07 12.26 9.30
C TYR A 63 26.64 12.77 9.48
N ILE A 64 26.35 13.48 10.58
CA ILE A 64 25.00 14.03 10.83
C ILE A 64 24.58 15.01 9.73
N THR A 65 25.52 15.84 9.27
CA THR A 65 25.26 16.79 8.18
C THR A 65 24.91 16.04 6.88
N ALA A 66 25.71 15.04 6.51
CA ALA A 66 25.46 14.22 5.34
C ALA A 66 24.12 13.47 5.45
N LEU A 67 23.82 12.92 6.62
CA LEU A 67 22.58 12.20 6.91
C LEU A 67 21.36 13.12 6.79
N HIS A 68 21.43 14.34 7.31
CA HIS A 68 20.36 15.33 7.20
C HIS A 68 20.08 15.69 5.73
N GLN A 69 21.13 15.93 4.95
CA GLN A 69 20.99 16.22 3.52
C GLN A 69 20.40 15.03 2.74
N TRP A 70 20.88 13.82 3.02
CA TRP A 70 20.35 12.59 2.43
C TRP A 70 18.86 12.40 2.76
N GLY A 71 18.46 12.58 4.02
CA GLY A 71 17.07 12.48 4.46
C GLY A 71 16.18 13.52 3.78
N SER A 72 16.62 14.78 3.71
CA SER A 72 15.89 15.86 3.04
C SER A 72 15.67 15.57 1.55
N ARG A 73 16.67 15.04 0.84
CA ARG A 73 16.51 14.59 -0.56
C ARG A 73 15.55 13.41 -0.67
N GLY A 74 15.56 12.50 0.29
CA GLY A 74 14.60 11.39 0.40
C GLY A 74 13.16 11.89 0.46
N TRP A 75 12.86 12.83 1.37
CA TRP A 75 11.53 13.42 1.49
C TRP A 75 11.08 14.14 0.23
N LEU A 76 11.97 14.88 -0.44
CA LEU A 76 11.66 15.53 -1.71
C LEU A 76 11.32 14.53 -2.82
N ARG A 77 11.97 13.35 -2.86
CA ARG A 77 11.58 12.27 -3.78
C ARG A 77 10.19 11.76 -3.49
N LEU A 78 9.85 11.51 -2.23
CA LEU A 78 8.51 11.06 -1.83
C LEU A 78 7.42 12.07 -2.23
N ALA A 79 7.67 13.37 -2.01
CA ALA A 79 6.75 14.43 -2.43
C ALA A 79 6.50 14.41 -3.95
N ARG A 80 7.54 14.15 -4.76
CA ARG A 80 7.38 14.02 -6.22
C ARG A 80 6.60 12.76 -6.63
N VAL A 81 6.78 11.65 -5.92
CA VAL A 81 6.00 10.42 -6.15
C VAL A 81 4.53 10.65 -5.85
N ASP A 82 4.22 11.32 -4.74
CA ASP A 82 2.85 11.70 -4.37
C ASP A 82 2.22 12.61 -5.43
N GLN A 83 2.91 13.69 -5.82
CA GLN A 83 2.45 14.57 -6.90
C GLN A 83 2.15 13.79 -8.19
N ARG A 84 3.05 12.89 -8.60
CA ARG A 84 2.86 12.07 -9.80
C ARG A 84 1.62 11.15 -9.70
N SER A 85 1.38 10.59 -8.52
CA SER A 85 0.19 9.77 -8.25
C SER A 85 -1.09 10.60 -8.39
N GLN A 86 -1.11 11.80 -7.79
CA GLN A 86 -2.26 12.72 -7.87
C GLN A 86 -2.55 13.14 -9.31
N GLU A 87 -1.53 13.51 -10.09
CA GLU A 87 -1.67 13.85 -11.51
C GLU A 87 -2.22 12.69 -12.34
N CYS A 88 -1.79 11.47 -12.04
CA CYS A 88 -2.28 10.28 -12.72
C CYS A 88 -3.77 10.04 -12.41
N GLN A 89 -4.16 10.12 -11.14
CA GLN A 89 -5.56 10.00 -10.73
C GLN A 89 -6.43 11.07 -11.38
N ALA A 90 -5.97 12.34 -11.36
CA ALA A 90 -6.70 13.45 -11.97
C ALA A 90 -6.94 13.24 -13.47
N ARG A 91 -5.94 12.74 -14.22
CA ARG A 91 -6.11 12.41 -15.65
C ARG A 91 -7.05 11.25 -15.89
N ALA A 92 -7.00 10.21 -15.06
CA ALA A 92 -7.83 9.02 -15.22
C ALA A 92 -9.31 9.27 -14.88
N LEU A 93 -9.59 10.25 -14.01
CA LEU A 93 -10.93 10.64 -13.59
C LEU A 93 -11.46 11.86 -14.37
N ALA A 94 -10.68 12.42 -15.29
CA ALA A 94 -11.12 13.54 -16.11
C ALA A 94 -12.30 13.10 -16.99
N PRO A 95 -13.38 13.90 -17.08
CA PRO A 95 -14.42 13.66 -18.08
C PRO A 95 -13.80 13.71 -19.47
N ASN A 96 -14.11 12.73 -20.34
CA ASN A 96 -13.75 12.83 -21.75
C ASN A 96 -14.40 14.10 -22.33
N PRO A 97 -13.71 14.86 -23.19
CA PRO A 97 -14.31 15.98 -23.92
C PRO A 97 -15.45 15.50 -24.84
#